data_AF-A0A0R0D006-F1
#
_entry.id   AF-A0A0R0D006-F1
#
_cell.length_a   1.000
_cell.length_b   1.000
_cell.length_c   1.000
_cell.angle_alpha   90.00
_cell.angle_beta   90.00
_cell.angle_gamma   90.00
#
_symmetry.space_group_name_H-M   'P 1'
#
loop_
_entity.id
_entity.type
_entity.pdbx_description
1 polymer ?
#
loop_
_entity_poly.entity_id
_entity_poly.type
_entity_poly.pdbx_seq_one_letter_code
_entity_poly.pdbx_strand_id
1 'polypeptide(L)'
;MLIRPEKELEMAPEIKRDTLVTSYYGKDIYVEAWQAEGGEAFVHVVEISELPPFKRPVRNNFVSLEEALNAGLRFATRQIDY
;
A
#
# COMPACT_ATOMS: atom_id res chain seq x y z
N MET A 1 -21.71 24.78 -36.33
CA MET A 1 -20.60 23.93 -35.84
C MET A 1 -20.40 24.30 -34.38
N LEU A 2 -20.99 23.53 -33.46
CA LEU A 2 -20.92 23.80 -32.01
C LEU A 2 -19.65 23.14 -31.48
N ILE A 3 -18.64 23.96 -31.19
CA ILE A 3 -17.46 23.53 -30.44
C ILE A 3 -17.95 23.17 -29.04
N ARG A 4 -17.96 21.88 -28.72
CA ARG A 4 -18.26 21.40 -27.37
C ARG A 4 -17.08 21.82 -26.48
N PRO A 5 -17.30 22.44 -25.31
CA PRO A 5 -16.20 22.75 -24.41
C PRO A 5 -15.52 21.43 -24.02
N GLU A 6 -14.19 21.44 -24.07
CA GLU A 6 -13.35 20.35 -23.59
C GLU A 6 -13.80 20.04 -22.17
N LYS A 7 -14.38 18.86 -22.00
CA LYS A 7 -14.71 18.30 -20.69
C LYS A 7 -13.42 18.34 -19.89
N GLU A 8 -13.36 19.17 -18.85
CA GLU A 8 -12.27 19.15 -17.88
C GLU A 8 -12.03 17.68 -17.53
N LEU A 9 -10.85 17.18 -17.92
CA LEU A 9 -10.36 15.91 -17.44
C LEU A 9 -10.16 16.13 -15.95
N GLU A 10 -11.16 15.78 -15.12
CA GLU A 10 -10.98 15.64 -13.69
C GLU A 10 -9.73 14.78 -13.50
N MET A 11 -8.63 15.43 -13.12
CA MET A 11 -7.36 14.76 -12.93
C MET A 11 -7.61 13.70 -11.86
N ALA A 12 -7.50 12.43 -12.23
CA ALA A 12 -7.61 11.35 -11.26
C ALA A 12 -6.63 11.66 -10.11
N PRO A 13 -7.06 11.54 -8.84
CA PRO A 13 -6.23 11.93 -7.71
C PRO A 13 -4.89 11.22 -7.80
N GLU A 14 -3.80 11.96 -7.59
CA GLU A 14 -2.47 11.38 -7.61
C GLU A 14 -2.37 10.32 -6.51
N ILE A 15 -1.92 9.11 -6.86
CA ILE A 15 -1.73 8.03 -5.90
C ILE A 15 -0.27 8.03 -5.50
N LYS A 16 0.01 8.46 -4.27
CA LYS A 16 1.31 8.31 -3.63
C LYS A 16 1.50 6.85 -3.21
N ARG A 17 2.73 6.36 -3.36
CA ARG A 17 3.11 5.00 -3.00
C ARG A 17 4.43 5.02 -2.29
N ASP A 18 4.60 4.13 -1.33
CA ASP A 18 5.86 3.90 -0.65
C ASP A 18 6.04 2.42 -0.35
N THR A 19 7.28 2.02 -0.12
CA THR A 19 7.67 0.62 0.04
C THR A 19 8.64 0.45 1.19
N LEU A 20 8.52 -0.68 1.89
CA LEU A 20 9.47 -1.12 2.91
C LEU A 20 9.97 -2.51 2.53
N VAL A 21 11.29 -2.66 2.49
CA VAL A 21 11.96 -3.93 2.24
C VAL A 21 12.86 -4.26 3.41
N THR A 22 12.68 -5.44 3.99
CA THR A 22 13.47 -5.89 5.15
C THR A 22 13.54 -7.40 5.20
N SER A 23 14.19 -7.97 6.21
CA SER A 23 14.19 -9.40 6.47
C SER A 23 13.98 -9.70 7.95
N TYR A 24 13.34 -10.84 8.23
CA TYR A 24 13.04 -11.30 9.59
C TYR A 24 13.21 -12.82 9.66
N TYR A 25 14.05 -13.30 10.57
CA TYR A 25 14.44 -14.72 10.69
C TYR A 25 14.86 -15.39 9.36
N GLY A 26 15.56 -14.64 8.51
CA GLY A 26 16.02 -15.13 7.20
C GLY A 26 14.92 -15.19 6.12
N LYS A 27 13.72 -14.68 6.40
CA LYS A 27 12.66 -14.47 5.42
C LYS A 27 12.66 -13.02 4.94
N ASP A 28 12.66 -12.82 3.63
CA ASP A 28 12.56 -11.49 3.04
C ASP A 28 11.11 -11.01 3.11
N ILE A 29 10.93 -9.74 3.44
CA ILE A 29 9.63 -9.08 3.57
C ILE A 29 9.63 -7.85 2.66
N TYR A 30 8.60 -7.76 1.81
CA TYR A 30 8.27 -6.56 1.04
C TYR A 30 6.88 -6.07 1.46
N VAL A 31 6.75 -4.78 1.71
CA VAL A 31 5.47 -4.12 2.01
C VAL A 31 5.32 -2.94 1.09
N GLU A 32 4.15 -2.81 0.47
CA GLU A 32 3.78 -1.64 -0.34
C GLU A 32 2.52 -1.00 0.23
N ALA A 33 2.57 0.32 0.39
CA ALA A 33 1.45 1.13 0.86
C ALA A 33 1.10 2.22 -0.15
N TRP A 34 -0.21 2.48 -0.30
CA TRP A 34 -0.75 3.48 -1.22
C TRP A 34 -1.55 4.52 -0.46
N GLN A 35 -1.55 5.76 -0.94
CA GLN A 35 -2.33 6.87 -0.41
C GLN A 35 -2.79 7.78 -1.55
N ALA A 36 -4.10 7.92 -1.72
CA ALA A 36 -4.63 8.94 -2.64
C ALA A 36 -4.39 10.34 -2.05
N GLU A 37 -4.14 11.33 -2.89
CA GLU A 37 -3.97 12.71 -2.45
C GLU A 37 -5.16 13.20 -1.61
N GLY A 38 -4.88 13.74 -0.42
CA GLY A 38 -5.90 14.16 0.55
C GLY A 38 -6.67 13.02 1.24
N GLY A 39 -6.35 11.76 0.93
CA GLY A 39 -6.99 10.56 1.48
C GLY A 39 -6.15 9.82 2.52
N GLU A 40 -6.72 8.75 3.04
CA GLU A 40 -6.04 7.85 3.98
C GLU A 40 -5.13 6.86 3.25
N ALA A 41 -4.04 6.46 3.89
CA ALA A 41 -3.13 5.45 3.41
C ALA A 41 -3.63 4.03 3.75
N PHE A 42 -3.23 3.04 2.95
CA PHE A 42 -3.54 1.63 3.22
C PHE A 42 -2.43 0.70 2.72
N VAL A 43 -2.36 -0.49 3.30
CA VAL A 43 -1.44 -1.54 2.84
C VAL A 43 -1.98 -2.16 1.55
N HIS A 44 -1.24 -2.00 0.45
CA HIS A 44 -1.64 -2.55 -0.84
C HIS A 44 -1.27 -4.03 -0.96
N VAL A 45 -0.02 -4.37 -0.70
CA VAL A 45 0.48 -5.74 -0.76
C VAL A 45 1.55 -5.98 0.30
N VAL A 46 1.59 -7.20 0.82
CA VAL A 46 2.69 -7.74 1.62
C VAL A 46 3.17 -9.02 0.95
N GLU A 47 4.47 -9.13 0.72
CA GLU A 47 5.11 -10.34 0.24
C GLU A 47 6.11 -10.81 1.29
N ILE A 48 6.14 -12.12 1.50
CA ILE A 48 7.05 -12.80 2.43
C ILE A 48 7.68 -13.94 1.64
N SER A 49 8.99 -14.11 1.73
CA SER A 49 9.66 -15.19 1.00
C SER A 49 9.02 -16.55 1.30
N GLU A 50 8.82 -17.34 0.25
CA GLU A 50 8.19 -18.67 0.28
C GLU A 50 6.69 -18.70 0.62
N LEU A 51 6.02 -17.56 0.78
CA LEU A 51 4.56 -17.47 0.94
C LEU A 51 3.90 -16.80 -0.28
N PRO A 52 2.62 -17.11 -0.58
CA PRO A 52 1.86 -16.34 -1.55
C PRO A 52 1.72 -14.87 -1.13
N PRO A 53 1.64 -13.92 -2.09
CA PRO A 53 1.48 -12.51 -1.77
C PRO A 53 0.11 -12.23 -1.15
N PHE A 54 0.10 -11.41 -0.09
CA PHE A 54 -1.10 -10.99 0.60
C PHE A 54 -1.57 -9.65 0.03
N LYS A 55 -2.71 -9.64 -0.67
CA LYS A 55 -3.30 -8.42 -1.23
C LYS A 55 -4.24 -7.79 -0.21
N ARG A 56 -4.00 -6.52 0.12
CA ARG A 56 -4.75 -5.73 1.11
C ARG A 56 -4.97 -6.48 2.44
N PRO A 57 -3.91 -7.01 3.09
CA PRO A 57 -4.04 -7.85 4.28
C PRO A 57 -4.54 -7.09 5.50
N VAL A 58 -4.21 -5.80 5.58
CA VAL A 58 -4.62 -4.91 6.66
C VAL A 58 -5.86 -4.14 6.20
N ARG A 59 -6.98 -4.36 6.88
CA ARG A 59 -8.29 -3.76 6.51
C ARG A 59 -8.45 -2.31 6.95
N ASN A 60 -7.64 -1.86 7.91
CA ASN A 60 -7.68 -0.49 8.39
C ASN A 60 -6.97 0.44 7.39
N ASN A 61 -7.45 1.67 7.33
CA ASN A 61 -6.71 2.77 6.72
C ASN A 61 -5.93 3.54 7.80
N PHE A 62 -4.97 4.35 7.36
CA PHE A 62 -3.99 5.03 8.19
C PHE A 62 -3.85 6.49 7.78
N VAL A 63 -3.32 7.33 8.68
CA VAL A 63 -3.15 8.75 8.41
C VAL A 63 -2.01 8.99 7.40
N SER A 64 -1.00 8.13 7.39
CA SER A 64 0.19 8.26 6.55
C SER A 64 0.65 6.93 5.93
N LEU A 65 1.43 7.03 4.85
CA LEU A 65 2.12 5.89 4.25
C LEU A 65 3.02 5.17 5.24
N GLU A 66 3.74 5.91 6.10
CA GLU A 66 4.62 5.32 7.12
C GLU A 66 3.84 4.44 8.11
N GLU A 67 2.68 4.90 8.58
CA GLU A 67 1.82 4.11 9.46
C GLU A 67 1.32 2.82 8.77
N ALA A 68 0.92 2.94 7.50
CA ALA A 68 0.50 1.80 6.70
C ALA A 68 1.66 0.80 6.51
N LEU A 69 2.86 1.26 6.17
CA LEU A 69 4.06 0.41 6.04
C LEU A 69 4.37 -0.33 7.35
N ASN A 70 4.34 0.37 8.48
CA ASN A 70 4.54 -0.22 9.79
C ASN A 70 3.46 -1.26 10.14
N ALA A 71 2.20 -1.02 9.77
CA ALA A 71 1.12 -1.99 9.97
C ALA A 71 1.30 -3.24 9.08
N GLY A 72 1.73 -3.06 7.83
CA GLY A 72 2.06 -4.15 6.92
C GLY A 72 3.23 -4.99 7.44
N LEU A 73 4.28 -4.34 7.98
CA LEU A 73 5.40 -5.05 8.60
C LEU A 73 4.97 -5.86 9.82
N ARG A 74 4.15 -5.30 10.72
CA ARG A 74 3.61 -6.05 11.88
C ARG A 74 2.73 -7.23 11.45
N PHE A 75 1.99 -7.09 10.36
CA PHE A 75 1.25 -8.21 9.78
C PHE A 75 2.22 -9.29 9.29
N ALA A 76 3.27 -8.91 8.55
CA ALA A 76 4.25 -9.83 8.00
C ALA A 76 5.00 -10.62 9.08
N THR A 77 5.51 -9.94 10.11
CA THR A 77 6.23 -10.61 11.21
C THR A 77 5.34 -11.62 11.92
N ARG A 78 4.05 -11.30 12.13
CA ARG A 78 3.08 -12.25 12.68
C ARG A 78 2.92 -13.50 11.80
N GLN A 79 2.90 -13.37 10.47
CA GLN A 79 2.80 -14.55 9.60
C GLN A 79 4.04 -15.45 9.66
N ILE A 80 5.21 -14.91 10.05
CA ILE A 80 6.45 -15.67 10.19
C ILE A 80 6.53 -16.32 11.59
N ASP A 81 5.99 -15.64 12.61
CA ASP A 81 5.99 -16.13 14.00
C ASP A 81 4.99 -17.28 14.25
N TYR A 82 3.98 -17.46 13.39
CA TYR A 82 2.97 -18.53 13.46
C TYR A 82 3.33 -19.73 12.58
#